data_AF-A0A372RI33-F1
#
_entry.id   AF-A0A372RI33-F1
#
_cell.length_a   1.000
_cell.length_b   1.000
_cell.length_c   1.000
_cell.angle_alpha   90.00
_cell.angle_beta   90.00
_cell.angle_gamma   90.00
#
_symmetry.space_group_name_H-M   'P 1'
#
loop_
_entity.id
_entity.type
_entity.pdbx_description
1 polymer ?
#
loop_
_entity_poly.entity_id
_entity_poly.type
_entity_poly.pdbx_seq_one_letter_code
_entity_poly.pdbx_strand_id
1 'polypeptide(L)' 'MSSPTSNIYLVCFIHGETGKDIFSVVIDNNSTVKNLEVEIRKVYEIGPIHIIVYLQKVLEKNPEDTGL' A
#
# COMPACT_ATOMS: atom_id res chain seq x y z
N MET A 1 12.52 20.53 15.63
CA MET A 1 11.25 20.72 14.89
C MET A 1 10.79 19.35 14.47
N SER A 2 9.64 18.87 14.97
CA SER A 2 9.05 17.62 14.50
C SER A 2 8.35 17.88 13.17
N SER A 3 8.80 17.24 12.08
CA SER A 3 8.05 17.25 10.82
C SER A 3 6.63 16.72 11.08
N PRO A 4 5.59 17.30 10.47
CA PRO A 4 4.27 16.70 10.50
C PRO A 4 4.37 15.31 9.86
N THR A 5 4.12 14.28 10.67
CA THR A 5 4.02 12.89 10.21
C THR A 5 2.87 12.81 9.22
N SER A 6 3.20 12.70 7.93
CA SER A 6 2.19 12.52 6.91
C SER A 6 1.96 11.03 6.75
N ASN A 7 0.75 10.54 7.00
CA ASN A 7 0.46 9.12 6.92
C ASN A 7 0.09 8.72 5.49
N ILE A 8 0.51 7.53 5.08
CA ILE A 8 0.11 6.85 3.85
C ILE A 8 -0.94 5.81 4.22
N TYR A 9 -2.08 5.84 3.53
CA TYR A 9 -3.16 4.88 3.68
C TYR A 9 -3.13 3.90 2.51
N LEU A 10 -2.96 2.62 2.81
CA LEU A 10 -2.85 1.56 1.83
C LEU A 10 -4.06 0.63 1.97
N VAL A 11 -4.67 0.28 0.84
CA VAL A 11 -5.66 -0.80 0.76
C VAL A 11 -4.97 -2.01 0.16
N CYS A 12 -4.77 -3.03 0.97
CA CYS A 12 -4.08 -4.26 0.62
C CYS A 12 -5.10 -5.34 0.30
N PHE A 13 -4.76 -6.25 -0.61
CA PHE A 13 -5.54 -7.44 -0.90
C PHE A 13 -4.64 -8.66 -1.09
N ILE A 14 -5.10 -9.84 -0.67
CA ILE A 14 -4.36 -11.09 -0.87
C ILE A 14 -4.74 -11.68 -2.22
N HIS A 15 -3.74 -11.90 -3.07
CA HIS A 15 -3.93 -12.57 -4.35
C HIS A 15 -4.10 -14.08 -4.14
N GLY A 16 -5.22 -14.65 -4.60
CA GLY A 16 -5.47 -16.09 -4.60
C GLY A 16 -6.50 -16.58 -3.58
N GLU A 17 -6.91 -15.75 -2.61
CA GLU A 17 -8.02 -16.07 -1.71
C GLU A 17 -9.32 -15.42 -2.21
N THR A 18 -10.45 -16.13 -2.09
CA THR A 18 -11.76 -15.68 -2.59
C THR A 18 -12.26 -14.45 -1.83
N GLY A 19 -11.91 -13.25 -2.29
CA GLY A 19 -12.58 -11.97 -2.04
C GLY A 19 -12.71 -11.49 -0.58
N LYS A 20 -12.20 -12.22 0.41
CA LYS A 20 -12.36 -11.91 1.84
C LYS A 20 -11.21 -11.09 2.43
N ASP A 21 -10.11 -10.95 1.71
CA ASP A 21 -8.86 -10.49 2.32
C ASP A 21 -8.43 -9.13 1.81
N ILE A 22 -9.36 -8.16 1.84
CA ILE A 22 -9.06 -6.73 1.68
C ILE A 22 -8.91 -6.12 3.08
N PHE A 23 -7.76 -5.51 3.36
CA PHE A 23 -7.49 -4.86 4.63
C PHE A 23 -6.73 -3.55 4.44
N SER A 24 -6.86 -2.64 5.41
CA SER A 24 -6.18 -1.35 5.37
C SER A 24 -4.94 -1.36 6.24
N VAL A 25 -3.86 -0.75 5.74
CA VAL A 25 -2.62 -0.53 6.48
C VAL A 25 -2.29 0.96 6.43
N VAL A 26 -1.90 1.51 7.58
CA VAL A 26 -1.48 2.91 7.70
C VAL A 26 -0.04 2.94 8.15
N ILE A 27 0.81 3.65 7.40
CA ILE A 27 2.22 3.85 7.75
C ILE A 27 2.58 5.33 7.68
N ASP A 28 3.57 5.75 8.45
CA ASP A 28 4.16 7.09 8.28
C ASP A 28 4.87 7.19 6.92
N ASN A 29 4.86 8.35 6.27
CA ASN A 29 5.49 8.53 4.95
C ASN A 29 7.01 8.35 4.96
N ASN A 30 7.65 8.45 6.11
CA ASN A 30 9.07 8.18 6.29
C ASN A 30 9.34 6.70 6.60
N SER A 31 8.30 5.86 6.57
CA SER A 31 8.41 4.42 6.79
C SER A 31 9.06 3.70 5.63
N THR A 32 9.84 2.68 5.96
CA THR A 32 10.46 1.80 4.97
C THR A 32 9.52 0.66 4.57
N VAL A 33 9.85 -0.04 3.48
CA VAL A 33 9.15 -1.27 3.08
C VAL A 33 9.12 -2.30 4.22
N LYS A 34 10.20 -2.44 4.99
CA LYS A 34 10.23 -3.34 6.16
C LYS A 34 9.19 -2.98 7.22
N ASN A 35 8.96 -1.68 7.47
CA ASN A 35 7.93 -1.25 8.42
C ASN A 35 6.53 -1.64 7.91
N LEU A 36 6.30 -1.49 6.59
CA LEU A 36 5.05 -1.93 5.97
C LEU A 36 4.86 -3.45 6.11
N GLU A 37 5.91 -4.26 5.89
CA GLU A 37 5.83 -5.71 6.11
C GLU A 37 5.47 -6.08 7.54
N VAL A 38 6.01 -5.36 8.54
CA VAL A 38 5.68 -5.55 9.96
C VAL A 38 4.21 -5.26 10.23
N GLU A 39 3.67 -4.15 9.71
CA GLU A 39 2.24 -3.83 9.89
C GLU A 39 1.32 -4.83 9.19
N ILE A 40 1.68 -5.28 7.98
CA ILE A 40 0.91 -6.33 7.27
C ILE A 40 0.88 -7.63 8.07
N ARG A 41 2.02 -8.05 8.65
CA ARG A 41 2.10 -9.28 9.47
C ARG A 41 1.31 -9.22 10.78
N LYS A 42 1.05 -8.02 11.32
CA LYS A 42 0.16 -7.88 12.49
C LYS A 42 -1.30 -8.15 12.13
N VAL A 43 -1.71 -7.82 10.90
CA VAL A 43 -3.07 -8.04 10.42
C VAL A 43 -3.27 -9.48 9.95
N TYR A 44 -2.22 -10.10 9.40
CA TYR A 44 -2.29 -11.43 8.81
C TYR A 44 -1.16 -12.33 9.37
N GLU A 45 -1.51 -13.17 10.34
CA GLU A 45 -0.57 -14.03 11.10
C GLU A 45 -0.12 -15.30 10.34
N ILE A 46 -0.54 -15.48 9.08
CA ILE A 46 -0.45 -16.76 8.39
C ILE A 46 0.79 -16.82 7.49
N GLY A 47 1.90 -17.28 8.05
CA GLY A 47 3.04 -17.82 7.29
C GLY A 47 3.88 -16.81 6.49
N PRO A 48 4.79 -17.29 5.62
CA PRO A 48 5.65 -16.42 4.82
C PRO A 48 4.85 -15.66 3.76
N ILE A 49 4.56 -14.39 4.04
CA ILE A 49 3.90 -13.48 3.10
C ILE A 49 4.93 -12.92 2.11
N HIS A 50 4.69 -13.13 0.81
CA HIS A 50 5.41 -12.43 -0.24
C HIS A 50 4.65 -11.14 -0.58
N ILE A 51 5.26 -10.00 -0.29
CA ILE A 51 4.63 -8.68 -0.48
C ILE A 51 5.21 -8.06 -1.75
N ILE A 52 4.34 -7.82 -2.74
CA ILE A 52 4.68 -7.09 -3.95
C ILE A 52 4.00 -5.72 -3.87
N VAL A 53 4.81 -4.67 -3.74
CA VAL A 53 4.29 -3.30 -3.68
C VAL A 53 4.30 -2.70 -5.09
N TYR A 54 3.10 -2.46 -5.62
CA TYR A 54 2.93 -1.65 -6.82
C TYR A 54 2.68 -0.21 -6.40
N LEU A 55 3.64 0.67 -6.65
CA LEU A 55 3.35 2.10 -6.65
C LEU A 55 2.41 2.37 -7.82
N GLN A 56 1.16 2.67 -7.52
CA GLN A 56 0.28 3.29 -8.49
C GLN A 56 0.92 4.66 -8.79
N LYS A 57 1.73 4.73 -9.86
CA LYS A 57 1.96 6.00 -10.53
C LYS A 57 0.56 6.50 -10.85
N VAL A 58 0.14 7.57 -10.18
CA VAL A 58 -0.96 8.39 -10.69
C VAL A 58 -0.52 8.66 -12.13
N LEU A 59 -1.23 8.07 -13.09
CA LEU A 59 -1.09 8.46 -14.48
C LEU A 59 -1.46 9.94 -14.45
N GLU A 60 -0.44 10.79 -14.44
CA GLU A 60 -0.59 12.20 -14.68
C GLU A 60 -1.22 12.24 -16.07
N LYS A 61 -2.55 12.41 -16.11
CA LYS A 61 -3.27 12.59 -17.37
C LYS A 61 -2.64 13.81 -17.99
N ASN A 62 -1.85 13.62 -19.05
CA ASN A 62 -1.55 14.73 -19.91
C ASN A 62 -2.91 15.22 -20.44
N PRO A 63 -3.26 16.51 -20.30
CA PRO A 63 -4.56 17.02 -20.76
C PRO A 63 -4.76 16.79 -22.27
N GLU A 64 -3.68 16.53 -22.99
CA GLU A 64 -3.61 16.22 -24.42
C GLU A 64 -3.83 14.74 -24.78
N ASP A 65 -3.95 13.83 -23.82
CA ASP A 65 -4.42 12.45 -24.05
C ASP A 65 -5.95 12.36 -24.22
N THR A 66 -6.63 13.52 -24.29
CA THR A 66 -8.03 13.58 -24.74
C THR A 66 -8.04 13.45 -26.25
N GLY A 67 -7.79 12.22 -26.73
CA GLY A 67 -7.98 11.84 -28.12
C GLY A 67 -9.41 12.17 -28.55
N LEU A 68 -9.52 13.19 -29.40
CA LEU A 68 -10.71 13.57 -30.14
C LEU A 68 -10.86 12.67 -31.38
#